data_AF-A0A4Q3DLX4-F1
#
_entry.id   AF-A0A4Q3DLX4-F1
#
_cell.length_a   1.000
_cell.length_b   1.000
_cell.length_c   1.000
_cell.angle_alpha   90.00
_cell.angle_beta   90.00
_cell.angle_gamma   90.00
#
_symmetry.space_group_name_H-M   'P 1'
#
loop_
_entity.id
_entity.type
_entity.pdbx_description
1 polymer ?
#
loop_
_entity_poly.entity_id
_entity_poly.type
_entity_poly.pdbx_seq_one_letter_code
_entity_poly.pdbx_strand_id
1 'polypeptide(L)'
;METRVLMFIWLALQVMIGYNLIFPLLLYFLYPAARNKFKPNKIWNRVTEPDYGIIVTAYKQTHALPAVVASLLNQRYKNFVVYIVADQCDVSGLDFNHPQVVVLRPETELRSNTRSHFYAISRFV
;
A
#
# COMPACT_ATOMS: atom_id res chain seq x y z
N MET A 1 -15.52 33.46 -33.87
CA MET A 1 -16.25 32.29 -33.35
C MET A 1 -15.28 31.25 -32.81
N GLU A 2 -14.20 30.95 -33.53
CA GLU A 2 -13.17 29.98 -33.14
C GLU A 2 -12.45 30.30 -31.82
N THR A 3 -12.14 31.56 -31.54
CA THR A 3 -11.47 31.98 -30.28
C THR A 3 -12.32 31.73 -29.04
N ARG A 4 -13.65 31.87 -29.13
CA ARG A 4 -14.57 31.59 -28.01
C ARG A 4 -14.63 30.10 -27.71
N VAL A 5 -14.65 29.26 -28.75
CA VAL A 5 -14.63 27.80 -28.61
C VAL A 5 -13.33 27.35 -27.94
N LEU A 6 -12.19 27.89 -28.36
CA LEU A 6 -10.89 27.63 -27.74
C LEU A 6 -10.86 28.05 -26.26
N MET A 7 -11.45 29.19 -25.90
CA MET A 7 -11.56 29.63 -24.51
C MET A 7 -12.41 28.67 -23.67
N PHE A 8 -13.53 28.16 -24.21
CA PHE A 8 -14.36 27.19 -23.48
C PHE A 8 -13.64 25.86 -23.26
N ILE A 9 -12.93 25.36 -24.28
CA ILE A 9 -12.11 24.14 -24.15
C ILE A 9 -11.02 24.34 -23.10
N TRP A 10 -10.34 25.50 -23.13
CA TRP A 10 -9.32 25.86 -22.15
C TRP A 10 -9.88 25.94 -20.73
N LEU A 11 -11.02 26.58 -20.54
CA LEU A 11 -11.70 26.67 -19.25
C LEU A 11 -12.11 25.28 -18.75
N ALA A 12 -12.67 24.43 -19.61
CA ALA A 12 -13.05 23.07 -19.26
C ALA A 12 -11.83 22.25 -18.78
N LEU A 13 -10.70 22.35 -19.49
CA LEU A 13 -9.46 21.69 -19.11
C LEU A 13 -8.96 22.18 -17.73
N GLN A 14 -8.96 23.51 -17.52
CA GLN A 14 -8.56 24.11 -16.24
C GLN A 14 -9.45 23.64 -15.08
N VAL A 15 -10.76 23.55 -15.28
CA VAL A 15 -11.70 23.05 -14.26
C VAL A 15 -11.46 21.56 -13.99
N MET A 16 -11.24 20.73 -15.01
CA MET A 16 -10.97 19.30 -14.83
C MET A 16 -9.68 19.06 -14.02
N ILE A 17 -8.61 19.80 -14.32
CA ILE A 17 -7.35 19.68 -13.59
C ILE A 17 -7.49 20.27 -12.17
N GLY A 18 -8.06 21.48 -12.07
CA GLY A 18 -8.23 22.19 -10.80
C GLY A 18 -9.11 21.43 -9.81
N TYR A 19 -10.18 20.79 -10.27
CA TYR A 19 -11.03 19.94 -9.44
C TYR A 19 -10.24 18.78 -8.81
N ASN A 20 -9.42 18.06 -9.59
CA ASN A 20 -8.63 16.94 -9.06
C ASN A 20 -7.63 17.37 -7.97
N LEU A 21 -7.18 18.63 -8.00
CA LEU A 21 -6.24 19.17 -7.01
C LEU A 21 -6.94 19.74 -5.77
N ILE A 22 -8.08 20.41 -5.95
CA ILE A 22 -8.84 21.06 -4.87
C ILE A 22 -9.72 20.05 -4.12
N PHE A 23 -10.24 19.02 -4.79
CA PHE A 23 -11.18 18.07 -4.22
C PHE A 23 -10.63 17.35 -2.96
N PRO A 24 -9.37 16.86 -2.91
CA PRO A 24 -8.83 16.26 -1.68
C PRO A 24 -8.78 17.24 -0.50
N LEU A 25 -8.49 18.52 -0.75
CA LEU A 25 -8.50 19.56 0.28
C LEU A 25 -9.92 19.82 0.77
N LEU A 26 -10.88 19.89 -0.14
CA LEU A 26 -12.30 20.05 0.21
C LEU A 26 -12.79 18.88 1.07
N LEU A 27 -12.45 17.63 0.72
CA LEU A 27 -12.75 16.45 1.55
C LEU A 27 -12.11 16.53 2.93
N TYR A 28 -10.87 17.02 3.02
CA TYR A 28 -10.18 17.21 4.30
C TYR A 28 -10.91 18.19 5.22
N PHE A 29 -11.38 19.32 4.68
CA PHE A 29 -12.17 20.28 5.47
C PHE A 29 -13.56 19.75 5.85
N LEU A 30 -14.14 18.84 5.06
CA LEU A 30 -15.41 18.18 5.37
C LEU A 30 -15.27 16.97 6.32
N TYR A 31 -14.07 16.39 6.44
CA TYR A 31 -13.80 15.21 7.26
C TYR A 31 -14.27 15.33 8.73
N PRO A 32 -14.07 16.46 9.45
CA PRO A 32 -14.53 16.61 10.83
C PRO A 32 -16.04 16.43 10.99
N ALA A 33 -16.84 16.85 10.00
CA ALA A 33 -18.29 16.68 10.02
C ALA A 33 -18.71 15.20 9.85
N ALA A 34 -17.89 14.39 9.18
CA ALA A 34 -18.11 12.96 8.99
C ALA A 34 -17.63 12.09 10.16
N ARG A 35 -16.81 12.64 11.07
CA ARG A 35 -16.10 11.90 12.14
C ARG A 35 -17.01 11.29 13.20
N ASN A 36 -18.25 11.76 13.36
CA ASN A 36 -19.09 11.45 14.52
C ASN A 36 -19.78 10.06 14.52
N LYS A 37 -19.51 9.18 13.54
CA LYS A 37 -20.22 7.87 13.43
C LYS A 37 -19.38 6.63 13.72
N PHE A 38 -18.05 6.75 13.83
CA PHE A 38 -17.19 5.60 14.17
C PHE A 38 -16.71 5.73 15.61
N LYS A 39 -17.52 5.24 16.56
CA LYS A 39 -17.00 4.91 17.89
C LYS A 39 -16.34 3.53 17.76
N PRO A 40 -14.99 3.42 17.73
CA PRO A 40 -14.37 2.11 17.74
C PRO A 40 -14.82 1.37 19.00
N ASN A 41 -15.36 0.17 18.79
CA ASN A 41 -15.83 -0.66 19.88
C ASN A 41 -14.64 -0.93 20.82
N LYS A 42 -14.75 -0.56 22.10
CA LYS A 42 -13.69 -0.63 23.14
C LYS A 42 -13.28 -2.07 23.53
N ILE A 43 -13.46 -3.04 22.63
CA ILE A 43 -13.20 -4.47 22.87
C ILE A 43 -11.69 -4.78 22.86
N TRP A 44 -10.84 -3.86 22.38
CA TRP A 44 -9.39 -4.03 22.27
C TRP A 44 -8.59 -4.02 23.59
N ASN A 45 -9.23 -4.03 24.75
CA ASN A 45 -8.57 -3.85 26.04
C ASN A 45 -7.86 -5.11 26.60
N ARG A 46 -7.54 -6.13 25.80
CA ARG A 46 -6.86 -7.35 26.30
C ARG A 46 -5.75 -7.94 25.42
N VAL A 47 -5.45 -7.36 24.27
CA VAL A 47 -4.31 -7.80 23.45
C VAL A 47 -3.17 -6.80 23.62
N THR A 48 -2.12 -7.20 24.33
CA THR A 48 -0.93 -6.35 24.59
C THR A 48 -0.15 -6.02 23.32
N GLU A 49 -0.09 -6.95 22.35
CA GLU A 49 0.39 -6.71 20.99
C GLU A 49 -0.43 -7.55 19.99
N PRO A 50 -1.03 -6.96 18.95
CA PRO A 50 -1.77 -7.72 17.95
C PRO A 50 -0.83 -8.49 17.03
N ASP A 51 -1.27 -9.65 16.55
CA ASP A 51 -0.59 -10.41 15.51
C ASP A 51 -0.95 -9.86 14.13
N TYR A 52 0.04 -9.58 13.28
CA TYR A 52 -0.20 -9.02 11.94
C TYR A 52 0.82 -9.46 10.89
N GLY A 53 0.39 -9.51 9.63
CA GLY A 53 1.26 -9.74 8.48
C GLY A 53 1.66 -8.43 7.81
N ILE A 54 2.92 -8.32 7.40
CA ILE A 54 3.43 -7.20 6.59
C ILE A 54 3.69 -7.71 5.18
N ILE A 55 2.94 -7.23 4.20
CA ILE A 55 3.14 -7.60 2.79
C ILE A 55 4.05 -6.57 2.14
N VAL A 56 5.17 -7.04 1.57
CA VAL A 56 6.09 -6.23 0.78
C VAL A 56 6.06 -6.77 -0.66
N THR A 57 5.44 -6.02 -1.57
CA THR A 57 5.40 -6.40 -2.98
C THR A 57 6.56 -5.79 -3.75
N ALA A 58 7.27 -6.61 -4.52
CA ALA A 58 8.29 -6.16 -5.46
C ALA A 58 7.96 -6.68 -6.87
N TYR A 59 8.15 -5.82 -7.88
CA TYR A 59 8.01 -6.18 -9.28
C TYR A 59 9.26 -5.77 -10.05
N LYS A 60 9.97 -6.74 -10.64
CA LYS A 60 11.24 -6.58 -11.39
C LYS A 60 12.42 -5.93 -10.66
N GLN A 61 12.21 -5.37 -9.47
CA GLN A 61 13.18 -4.55 -8.76
C GLN A 61 13.24 -4.95 -7.28
N THR A 62 14.45 -5.30 -6.83
CA THR A 62 14.67 -5.90 -5.51
C THR A 62 15.64 -5.13 -4.62
N HIS A 63 16.32 -4.11 -5.16
CA HIS A 63 17.41 -3.42 -4.47
C HIS A 63 17.03 -2.81 -3.10
N ALA A 64 15.78 -2.39 -2.94
CA ALA A 64 15.31 -1.77 -1.70
C ALA A 64 14.85 -2.80 -0.66
N LEU A 65 14.63 -4.06 -1.06
CA LEU A 65 14.10 -5.09 -0.16
C LEU A 65 14.99 -5.33 1.07
N PRO A 66 16.33 -5.39 0.97
CA PRO A 66 17.18 -5.52 2.15
C PRO A 66 16.98 -4.41 3.18
N ALA A 67 16.96 -3.15 2.73
CA ALA A 67 16.77 -2.01 3.61
C ALA A 67 15.36 -1.97 4.23
N VAL A 68 14.32 -2.31 3.45
CA VAL A 68 12.94 -2.39 3.93
C VAL A 68 12.81 -3.46 5.01
N VAL A 69 13.29 -4.68 4.74
CA VAL A 69 13.22 -5.79 5.70
C VAL A 69 13.98 -5.46 6.99
N ALA A 70 15.19 -4.88 6.87
CA ALA A 70 15.95 -4.44 8.04
C ALA A 70 15.18 -3.41 8.88
N SER A 71 14.51 -2.45 8.24
CA SER A 71 13.68 -1.45 8.94
C SER A 71 12.47 -2.08 9.63
N LEU A 72 11.83 -3.06 8.99
CA LEU A 72 10.67 -3.78 9.56
C LEU A 72 11.08 -4.64 10.77
N LEU A 73 12.22 -5.34 10.68
CA LEU A 73 12.74 -6.17 11.79
C LEU A 73 13.15 -5.33 13.02
N ASN A 74 13.50 -4.06 12.81
CA ASN A 74 13.87 -3.13 13.89
C ASN A 74 12.66 -2.44 14.56
N GLN A 75 11.43 -2.83 14.25
CA GLN A 75 10.23 -2.26 14.87
C GLN A 75 10.05 -2.71 16.34
N ARG A 76 9.27 -1.93 17.10
CA ARG A 76 8.96 -2.21 18.51
C ARG A 76 8.10 -3.46 18.68
N TYR A 77 7.07 -3.60 17.85
CA TYR A 77 6.15 -4.74 17.86
C TYR A 77 6.85 -6.01 17.41
N LYS A 78 6.59 -7.14 18.06
CA LYS A 78 7.29 -8.40 17.78
C LYS A 78 6.43 -9.45 17.10
N ASN A 79 5.11 -9.34 17.23
CA ASN A 79 4.17 -10.31 16.70
C ASN A 79 3.82 -10.03 15.22
N PHE A 80 4.79 -10.23 14.33
CA PHE A 80 4.56 -10.08 12.90
C PHE A 80 5.35 -11.08 12.04
N VAL A 81 4.86 -11.26 10.81
CA VAL A 81 5.55 -11.97 9.74
C VAL A 81 5.60 -11.08 8.50
N VAL A 82 6.76 -10.99 7.85
CA VAL A 82 6.99 -10.24 6.62
C VAL A 82 6.88 -11.18 5.43
N TYR A 83 5.88 -10.96 4.57
CA TYR A 83 5.67 -11.69 3.33
C TYR A 83 6.17 -10.86 2.15
N ILE A 84 7.29 -11.26 1.57
CA ILE A 84 7.89 -10.59 0.41
C ILE A 84 7.37 -11.27 -0.85
N VAL A 85 6.53 -10.59 -1.63
CA VAL A 85 6.05 -11.10 -2.91
C VAL A 85 6.97 -10.59 -4.00
N ALA A 86 7.84 -11.47 -4.51
CA ALA A 86 8.81 -11.18 -5.55
C ALA A 86 8.21 -11.55 -6.94
N ASP A 87 7.37 -10.68 -7.48
CA ASP A 87 6.73 -10.89 -8.79
C ASP A 87 7.71 -10.56 -9.93
N GLN A 88 8.08 -11.56 -10.73
CA GLN A 88 9.04 -11.43 -11.84
C GLN A 88 10.37 -10.75 -11.45
N CYS A 89 10.88 -11.07 -10.27
CA CYS A 89 12.13 -10.54 -9.75
C CYS A 89 13.27 -11.56 -9.90
N ASP A 90 14.48 -11.09 -10.16
CA ASP A 90 15.68 -11.88 -9.89
C ASP A 90 15.94 -11.90 -8.37
N VAL A 91 15.84 -13.11 -7.81
CA VAL A 91 15.94 -13.42 -6.38
C VAL A 91 17.25 -14.09 -6.02
N SER A 92 18.16 -14.25 -6.98
CA SER A 92 19.43 -14.95 -6.78
C SER A 92 20.33 -14.26 -5.74
N GLY A 93 20.22 -12.93 -5.62
CA GLY A 93 20.95 -12.13 -4.62
C GLY A 93 20.14 -11.76 -3.37
N LEU A 94 18.93 -12.29 -3.22
CA LEU A 94 18.07 -12.04 -2.05
C LEU A 94 18.23 -13.17 -1.04
N ASP A 95 19.06 -12.93 -0.03
CA ASP A 95 19.19 -13.81 1.14
C ASP A 95 18.56 -13.16 2.37
N PHE A 96 17.41 -13.69 2.79
CA PHE A 96 16.72 -13.30 4.01
C PHE A 96 16.67 -14.48 4.97
N ASN A 97 17.76 -14.68 5.71
CA ASN A 97 17.82 -15.71 6.73
C ASN A 97 17.25 -15.19 8.06
N HIS A 98 15.93 -14.98 8.13
CA HIS A 98 15.25 -14.56 9.36
C HIS A 98 13.90 -15.30 9.52
N PRO A 99 13.57 -15.83 10.71
CA PRO A 99 12.36 -16.65 10.91
C PRO A 99 11.05 -15.92 10.64
N GLN A 100 11.04 -14.58 10.76
CA GLN A 100 9.88 -13.74 10.50
C GLN A 100 9.76 -13.30 9.02
N VAL A 101 10.62 -13.77 8.11
CA VAL A 101 10.61 -13.34 6.70
C VAL A 101 10.32 -14.52 5.80
N VAL A 102 9.26 -14.40 5.00
CA VAL A 102 8.81 -15.40 4.03
C VAL A 102 8.89 -14.80 2.63
N VAL A 103 9.70 -15.40 1.75
CA VAL A 103 9.80 -14.97 0.35
C VAL A 103 8.86 -15.82 -0.51
N LEU A 104 7.89 -15.15 -1.11
CA LEU A 104 6.90 -15.72 -2.00
C LEU A 104 7.25 -15.41 -3.45
N ARG A 105 7.32 -16.46 -4.27
CA ARG A 105 7.64 -16.37 -5.71
C ARG A 105 6.46 -16.89 -6.52
N PRO A 106 5.62 -16.01 -7.09
CA PRO A 106 4.52 -16.43 -7.94
C PRO A 106 5.03 -17.22 -9.14
N GLU A 107 4.38 -18.35 -9.46
CA GLU A 107 4.71 -19.18 -10.63
C GLU A 107 4.40 -18.44 -11.95
N THR A 108 3.36 -17.60 -11.92
CA THR A 108 2.92 -16.78 -13.05
C THR A 108 2.99 -15.30 -12.69
N GLU A 109 3.36 -14.47 -13.66
CA GLU A 109 3.43 -13.01 -13.50
C GLU A 109 2.06 -12.42 -13.10
N LEU A 110 2.01 -11.70 -11.98
CA LEU A 110 0.74 -11.16 -11.46
C LEU A 110 0.39 -9.81 -12.09
N ARG A 111 1.40 -8.95 -12.35
CA ARG A 111 1.28 -7.60 -12.94
C ARG A 111 0.33 -6.64 -12.21
N SER A 112 0.01 -6.92 -10.95
CA SER A 112 -0.94 -6.12 -10.19
C SER A 112 -0.59 -6.15 -8.72
N ASN A 113 -0.43 -4.96 -8.14
CA ASN A 113 -0.21 -4.79 -6.72
C ASN A 113 -1.32 -5.48 -5.90
N THR A 114 -2.57 -5.33 -6.30
CA THR A 114 -3.72 -5.98 -5.66
C THR A 114 -3.63 -7.50 -5.71
N ARG A 115 -3.25 -8.07 -6.87
CA ARG A 115 -3.07 -9.52 -7.00
C ARG A 115 -1.91 -10.03 -6.15
N SER A 116 -0.81 -9.28 -6.07
CA SER A 116 0.32 -9.61 -5.19
C SER A 116 -0.08 -9.62 -3.72
N HIS A 117 -0.93 -8.69 -3.28
CA HIS A 117 -1.49 -8.71 -1.92
C HIS A 117 -2.35 -9.95 -1.69
N PHE A 118 -3.31 -10.25 -2.59
CA PHE A 118 -4.12 -11.46 -2.45
C PHE A 118 -3.31 -12.76 -2.50
N TYR A 119 -2.24 -12.79 -3.30
CA TYR A 119 -1.30 -13.90 -3.36
C TYR A 119 -0.62 -14.14 -2.01
N ALA A 120 -0.22 -13.09 -1.30
CA ALA A 120 0.33 -13.19 0.04
C ALA A 120 -0.73 -13.58 1.08
N ILE A 121 -1.90 -12.93 1.07
CA ILE A 121 -2.98 -13.18 2.04
C ILE A 121 -3.42 -14.64 2.02
N SER A 122 -3.52 -15.25 0.83
CA SER A 122 -3.87 -16.68 0.69
C SER A 122 -2.82 -17.65 1.24
N ARG A 123 -1.66 -17.14 1.70
CA ARG A 123 -0.53 -17.90 2.27
C ARG A 123 -0.14 -17.40 3.66
N PHE A 124 -0.99 -16.60 4.30
CA PHE A 124 -0.81 -16.24 5.70
C PHE A 124 -0.92 -17.49 6.58
N VAL A 125 -0.04 -17.59 7.57
CA VAL A 125 0.07 -18.70 8.51
C VAL A 125 -0.28 -18.20 9.90
#